data_AF-X1EYG9-F1
#
_entry.id   AF-X1EYG9-F1
#
_cell.length_a   1.000
_cell.length_b   1.000
_cell.length_c   1.000
_cell.angle_alpha   90.00
_cell.angle_beta   90.00
_cell.angle_gamma   90.00
#
_symmetry.space_group_name_H-M   'P 1'
#
loop_
_entity.id
_entity.type
_entity.pdbx_description
1 polymer ?
#
loop_
_entity_poly.entity_id
_entity_poly.type
_entity_poly.pdbx_seq_one_letter_code
_entity_poly.pdbx_strand_id
1 'polypeptide(L)' 'EVIPLLNQGIKVVDISADFRLKDAAEYPRWYNFTHPAPQLLKQAMYGLPELYRTQVASAKLVANPGC' A
#
# COMPACT_ATOMS: atom_id res chain seq x y z
N GLU A 1 -3.02 -11.61 -1.82
CA GLU A 1 -2.67 -12.27 -0.52
C GLU A 1 -2.28 -11.30 0.61
N VAL A 2 -2.17 -9.98 0.35
CA VAL A 2 -1.76 -8.99 1.36
C VAL A 2 -2.66 -8.97 2.60
N ILE A 3 -3.99 -9.00 2.42
CA ILE A 3 -4.96 -8.86 3.52
C ILE A 3 -4.83 -10.00 4.56
N PRO A 4 -4.84 -11.30 4.17
CA PRO A 4 -4.60 -12.39 5.11
C PRO A 4 -3.30 -12.25 5.92
N LEU A 5 -2.19 -11.85 5.28
CA LEU A 5 -0.90 -11.72 5.96
C LEU A 5 -0.90 -10.58 6.99
N LEU A 6 -1.52 -9.45 6.66
CA LEU A 6 -1.68 -8.33 7.60
C LEU A 6 -2.53 -8.70 8.80
N ASN A 7 -3.59 -9.50 8.61
CA ASN A 7 -4.44 -10.00 9.70
C ASN A 7 -3.67 -10.92 10.66
N GLN A 8 -2.63 -11.60 10.18
CA GLN A 8 -1.71 -12.41 11.00
C GLN A 8 -0.60 -11.57 11.66
N GLY A 9 -0.60 -10.26 11.47
CA GLY A 9 0.42 -9.37 12.03
C GLY A 9 1.76 -9.37 11.29
N ILE A 10 1.83 -10.02 10.12
CA ILE A 10 3.04 -10.07 9.29
C ILE A 10 3.21 -8.71 8.59
N LYS A 11 4.43 -8.17 8.61
CA LYS A 11 4.77 -6.97 7.82
C LYS A 11 4.87 -7.34 6.35
N VAL A 12 4.23 -6.57 5.47
CA VAL A 12 4.17 -6.82 4.03
C VAL A 12 4.81 -5.67 3.27
N VAL A 13 5.70 -6.00 2.33
CA VAL A 13 6.14 -5.09 1.28
C VAL A 13 5.50 -5.57 -0.02
N ASP A 14 4.53 -4.80 -0.51
CA ASP A 14 3.85 -5.10 -1.77
C ASP A 14 4.59 -4.44 -2.94
N ILE A 15 5.08 -5.26 -3.87
CA ILE A 15 5.80 -4.81 -5.06
C ILE A 15 4.83 -4.42 -6.19
N SER A 16 3.56 -4.82 -6.08
CA SER A 16 2.50 -4.45 -7.01
C SER A 16 2.12 -2.96 -6.93
N ALA A 17 1.06 -2.57 -7.64
CA ALA A 17 0.51 -1.22 -7.57
C ALA A 17 -0.68 -1.08 -6.60
N ASP A 18 -1.14 -2.19 -6.01
CA ASP A 18 -2.44 -2.28 -5.34
C ASP A 18 -2.62 -1.28 -4.20
N PHE A 19 -1.56 -0.87 -3.51
CA PHE A 19 -1.65 0.07 -2.38
C PHE A 19 -0.87 1.38 -2.58
N ARG A 20 -0.47 1.71 -3.81
CA ARG A 20 0.33 2.92 -4.09
C ARG A 20 -0.49 4.21 -3.97
N LEU A 21 -1.74 4.21 -4.44
CA LEU A 21 -2.58 5.40 -4.40
C LEU A 21 -3.32 5.48 -3.06
N LYS A 22 -3.49 6.71 -2.56
CA LYS A 22 -4.15 6.96 -1.28
C LYS A 22 -5.66 7.06 -1.38
N ASP A 23 -6.15 7.47 -2.55
CA ASP A 23 -7.55 7.65 -2.81
C ASP A 23 -8.10 6.48 -3.64
N ALA A 24 -9.08 5.77 -3.08
CA ALA A 24 -9.75 4.67 -3.76
C ALA A 24 -10.47 5.13 -5.04
N ALA A 25 -10.88 6.40 -5.11
CA ALA A 25 -11.54 6.97 -6.29
C ALA A 25 -10.61 7.07 -7.51
N GLU A 26 -9.29 7.01 -7.31
CA GLU A 26 -8.32 7.04 -8.41
C GLU A 26 -8.13 5.67 -9.09
N TYR A 27 -8.45 4.56 -8.40
CA TYR A 27 -8.24 3.21 -8.94
C TYR A 27 -9.05 2.88 -10.19
N PRO A 28 -10.34 3.25 -10.30
CA PRO A 28 -11.07 3.05 -11.55
C PRO A 28 -10.42 3.76 -12.73
N ARG A 29 -9.84 4.95 -12.51
CA ARG A 29 -9.20 5.74 -13.55
C ARG A 29 -7.87 5.13 -14.02
N TRP A 30 -7.03 4.66 -13.10
CA TRP A 30 -5.66 4.24 -13.42
C TRP A 30 -5.49 2.74 -13.60
N TYR A 31 -6.32 1.94 -12.92
CA TYR A 31 -6.19 0.47 -12.88
C TYR A 31 -7.46 -0.27 -13.32
N ASN A 32 -8.53 0.46 -13.66
CA ASN A 32 -9.78 -0.10 -14.18
C ASN A 32 -10.45 -1.11 -13.21
N PHE A 33 -10.32 -0.88 -11.89
CA PHE A 33 -11.06 -1.64 -10.87
C PHE A 33 -11.41 -0.78 -9.65
N THR A 34 -12.40 -1.24 -8.87
CA THR A 34 -12.72 -0.65 -7.57
C THR A 34 -11.88 -1.31 -6.49
N HIS A 35 -11.08 -0.52 -5.77
CA HIS A 35 -10.18 -1.07 -4.78
C HIS A 35 -10.94 -1.78 -3.63
N PRO A 36 -10.66 -3.07 -3.34
CA PRO A 36 -11.47 -3.87 -2.41
C PRO A 36 -11.22 -3.55 -0.93
N ALA A 37 -10.12 -2.84 -0.61
CA ALA A 37 -9.72 -2.52 0.76
C ALA A 37 -9.30 -1.05 0.92
N PRO A 38 -10.21 -0.07 0.73
CA PRO A 38 -9.91 1.36 0.80
C PRO A 38 -9.32 1.81 2.14
N GLN A 39 -9.68 1.13 3.24
CA GLN A 39 -9.14 1.38 4.58
C GLN A 39 -7.64 1.11 4.68
N LEU A 40 -7.11 0.17 3.88
CA LEU A 40 -5.69 -0.18 3.86
C LEU A 40 -4.85 0.81 3.04
N LEU A 41 -5.45 1.50 2.05
CA LEU A 41 -4.76 2.52 1.25
C LEU A 41 -4.18 3.64 2.12
N LYS A 42 -4.96 4.10 3.11
CA LYS A 42 -4.51 5.11 4.08
C LYS A 42 -3.37 4.60 4.95
N GLN A 43 -3.37 3.32 5.31
CA GLN A 43 -2.39 2.68 6.19
C GLN A 43 -1.08 2.31 5.48
N ALA A 44 -1.13 2.00 4.18
CA ALA A 44 0.04 1.60 3.40
C ALA A 44 1.05 2.74 3.30
N MET A 45 2.31 2.55 3.67
CA MET A 45 3.33 3.58 3.48
C MET A 45 3.99 3.47 2.12
N TYR A 46 4.13 4.60 1.42
CA TYR A 46 4.85 4.61 0.15
C TYR A 46 6.34 4.36 0.42
N GLY A 47 6.89 3.32 -0.21
CA GLY A 47 8.21 2.78 0.07
C GLY A 47 9.35 3.59 -0.55
N LEU A 48 9.38 4.91 -0.35
CA LEU A 48 10.45 5.80 -0.79
C LEU A 48 11.20 6.35 0.44
N PRO A 49 12.25 5.66 0.93
CA PRO A 49 12.90 5.99 2.19
C PRO A 49 13.52 7.39 2.23
N GLU A 50 13.90 7.95 1.08
CA GLU A 50 14.42 9.31 0.93
C GLU A 50 13.41 10.36 1.43
N LEU A 51 12.11 10.08 1.32
CA LEU A 51 11.03 10.97 1.78
C LEU A 51 10.39 10.48 3.07
N TYR A 52 10.30 9.16 3.29
CA TYR A 52 9.43 8.56 4.29
C TYR A 52 10.12 7.53 5.21
N ARG A 53 11.45 7.63 5.40
CA ARG A 53 12.25 6.65 6.17
C ARG A 53 11.60 6.19 7.48
N THR A 54 11.18 7.14 8.32
CA THR A 54 10.63 6.87 9.65
C THR A 54 9.26 6.18 9.58
N GLN A 55 8.42 6.62 8.66
CA GLN A 55 7.10 6.04 8.44
C GLN A 55 7.21 4.63 7.85
N VAL A 56 8.10 4.41 6.88
CA VAL A 56 8.36 3.10 6.28
C VAL A 56 8.88 2.11 7.33
N ALA A 57 9.79 2.53 8.22
CA ALA A 57 10.34 1.66 9.26
C ALA A 57 9.27 1.11 10.24
N SER A 58 8.27 1.94 10.55
CA SER A 58 7.18 1.58 11.47
C SER A 58 5.96 0.94 10.77
N ALA A 59 5.90 0.97 9.44
CA ALA A 59 4.76 0.47 8.68
C ALA A 59 4.59 -1.06 8.80
N LYS A 60 3.32 -1.49 8.77
CA LYS A 60 2.93 -2.90 8.60
C LYS A 60 2.73 -3.27 7.12
N LEU A 61 2.36 -2.28 6.30
CA LEU A 61 2.19 -2.42 4.87
C LEU A 61 3.00 -1.32 4.19
N VAL A 62 3.93 -1.71 3.33
CA VAL A 62 4.70 -0.80 2.47
C VAL A 62 4.30 -1.07 1.03
N ALA A 63 3.88 -0.02 0.32
CA ALA A 63 3.66 -0.06 -1.12
C ALA A 63 4.96 0.34 -1.82
N ASN A 64 5.63 -0.61 -2.46
CA ASN A 64 6.87 -0.34 -3.18
C ASN A 64 6.58 0.62 -4.35
N PRO A 65 7.41 1.65 -4.55
CA PRO A 65 7.30 2.53 -5.71
C PRO A 65 7.38 1.77 -7.04
N GLY A 66 6.88 2.39 -8.11
CA GLY A 66 7.29 2.00 -9.46
C GLY A 66 8.78 2.32 -9.70
N CYS A 67 9.35 1.72 -10.74
CA CYS A 67 10.64 2.15 -11.29
C CYS A 67 10.52 3.53 -11.94
#